data_AF-A0A965GTQ5-F1
#
_entry.id   AF-A0A965GTQ5-F1
#
_cell.length_a   1.000
_cell.length_b   1.000
_cell.length_c   1.000
_cell.angle_alpha   90.00
_cell.angle_beta   90.00
_cell.angle_gamma   90.00
#
_symmetry.space_group_name_H-M   'P 1'
#
loop_
_entity.id
_entity.type
_entity.pdbx_description
1 polymer ?
#
loop_
_entity_poly.entity_id
_entity_poly.type
_entity_poly.pdbx_seq_one_letter_code
_entity_poly.pdbx_strand_id
1 'polypeptide(L)'
;MQRVVLLFGGASSEHSISCATASGVLSAIDRTKYEVIPVGITRAGQFVPAVDDVNHWALTEGELPEVHFNGESIIWPTRGNRELKYSKTDGSTHSLGQIDVVFPVLHGPNGEDGTMQGFLELLDLPYVGNGVFASAAGIDKEFSKALFIAAGLPVTPHVVIHKEQWLSDPETVLEDVKHLGGLPLFVKPARAGSSVGVSKVKEMTEFAKALEVAFNEDSKVTVEKGLVGREVECAVLSSRGGGAPKVSVAGEIVVKTREFYDFEAKYRDGDAAELICPAELSPDQLAELQALARRAFNALGCFGLARADFFLTKDGFFV
;
A
#
# COMPACT_ATOMS: atom_id res chain seq x y z
N MET A 1 -24.58 -14.72 11.96
CA MET A 1 -23.63 -13.59 11.92
C MET A 1 -22.54 -13.99 10.93
N GLN A 2 -22.09 -13.09 10.05
CA GLN A 2 -20.99 -13.43 9.14
C GLN A 2 -19.67 -13.41 9.89
N ARG A 3 -18.79 -14.39 9.67
CA ARG A 3 -17.46 -14.45 10.30
C ARG A 3 -16.40 -13.84 9.39
N VAL A 4 -15.73 -12.82 9.90
CA VAL A 4 -14.69 -12.06 9.21
C VAL A 4 -13.35 -12.38 9.85
N VAL A 5 -12.44 -12.96 9.08
CA VAL A 5 -11.03 -13.06 9.50
C VAL A 5 -10.38 -11.71 9.28
N LEU A 6 -9.97 -11.02 10.34
CA LEU A 6 -9.16 -9.81 10.22
C LEU A 6 -7.69 -10.21 10.20
N LEU A 7 -7.04 -10.08 9.04
CA LEU A 7 -5.67 -10.54 8.82
C LEU A 7 -4.69 -9.37 8.78
N PHE A 8 -3.68 -9.37 9.65
CA PHE A 8 -2.75 -8.24 9.82
C PHE A 8 -1.35 -8.66 10.30
N GLY A 9 -0.43 -7.70 10.42
CA GLY A 9 0.99 -7.91 10.72
C GLY A 9 1.80 -8.11 9.44
N GLY A 10 2.50 -9.24 9.33
CA GLY A 10 3.23 -9.68 8.13
C GLY A 10 4.75 -9.60 8.25
N ALA A 11 5.42 -10.31 7.35
CA ALA A 11 6.87 -10.21 7.15
C ALA A 11 7.21 -8.98 6.29
N SER A 12 6.94 -7.79 6.84
CA SER A 12 7.06 -6.50 6.17
C SER A 12 7.65 -5.45 7.13
N SER A 13 8.34 -4.45 6.57
CA SER A 13 8.76 -3.26 7.34
C SER A 13 7.54 -2.50 7.89
N GLU A 14 6.38 -2.65 7.27
CA GLU A 14 5.11 -2.00 7.62
C GLU A 14 4.25 -2.83 8.59
N HIS A 15 4.83 -3.87 9.22
CA HIS A 15 4.15 -4.77 10.16
C HIS A 15 3.33 -4.03 11.23
N SER A 16 3.94 -3.08 11.93
CA SER A 16 3.27 -2.35 13.02
C SER A 16 2.17 -1.42 12.50
N ILE A 17 2.28 -0.92 11.27
CA ILE A 17 1.23 -0.13 10.60
C ILE A 17 0.05 -1.03 10.24
N SER A 18 0.30 -2.28 9.86
CA SER A 18 -0.75 -3.29 9.65
C SER A 18 -1.50 -3.59 10.96
N CYS A 19 -0.79 -3.76 12.08
CA CYS A 19 -1.42 -3.88 13.40
C CYS A 19 -2.28 -2.65 13.74
N ALA A 20 -1.76 -1.45 13.53
CA ALA A 20 -2.52 -0.20 13.73
C ALA A 20 -3.78 -0.13 12.88
N THR A 21 -3.70 -0.58 11.63
CA THR A 21 -4.84 -0.65 10.71
C THR A 21 -5.88 -1.65 11.23
N ALA A 22 -5.44 -2.79 11.79
CA ALA A 22 -6.32 -3.74 12.45
C ALA A 22 -7.04 -3.12 13.66
N SER A 23 -6.34 -2.34 14.51
CA SER A 23 -6.97 -1.57 15.59
C SER A 23 -8.11 -0.68 15.07
N GLY A 24 -7.84 0.06 13.98
CA GLY A 24 -8.84 0.87 13.30
C GLY A 24 -10.06 0.07 12.85
N VAL A 25 -9.86 -1.09 12.21
CA VAL A 25 -10.97 -1.96 11.78
C VAL A 25 -11.75 -2.53 12.97
N LEU A 26 -11.06 -3.03 14.00
CA LEU A 26 -11.69 -3.61 15.19
C LEU A 26 -12.58 -2.60 15.92
N SER A 27 -12.20 -1.32 15.93
CA SER A 27 -12.98 -0.24 16.54
C SER A 27 -14.21 0.16 15.72
N ALA A 28 -14.17 0.03 14.39
CA ALA A 28 -15.20 0.52 13.48
C ALA A 28 -16.19 -0.55 13.02
N ILE A 29 -15.80 -1.83 13.01
CA ILE A 29 -16.60 -2.91 12.46
C ILE A 29 -17.87 -3.18 13.30
N ASP A 30 -19.01 -3.30 12.63
CA ASP A 30 -20.32 -3.50 13.26
C ASP A 30 -20.43 -4.91 13.87
N ARG A 31 -20.13 -5.01 15.17
CA ARG A 31 -20.17 -6.26 15.95
C ARG A 31 -21.56 -6.88 16.10
N THR A 32 -22.64 -6.16 15.73
CA THR A 32 -23.99 -6.74 15.71
C THR A 32 -24.24 -7.58 14.44
N LYS A 33 -23.41 -7.41 13.40
CA LYS A 33 -23.52 -8.11 12.11
C LYS A 33 -22.38 -9.06 11.83
N TYR A 34 -21.20 -8.79 12.38
CA TYR A 34 -19.97 -9.53 12.12
C TYR A 34 -19.37 -10.10 13.40
N GLU A 35 -18.99 -11.37 13.33
CA GLU A 35 -18.09 -12.00 14.29
C GLU A 35 -16.68 -11.87 13.73
N VAL A 36 -15.75 -11.29 14.48
CA VAL A 36 -14.38 -11.05 14.00
C VAL A 36 -13.45 -12.08 14.60
N ILE A 37 -12.62 -12.68 13.75
CA ILE A 37 -11.56 -13.60 14.15
C ILE A 37 -10.23 -12.92 13.80
N PRO A 38 -9.54 -12.30 14.78
CA PRO A 38 -8.24 -11.70 14.53
C PRO A 38 -7.19 -12.79 14.26
N VAL A 39 -6.46 -12.64 13.15
CA VAL A 39 -5.32 -13.48 12.78
C VAL A 39 -4.14 -12.58 12.48
N GLY A 40 -3.07 -12.75 13.26
CA GLY A 40 -1.82 -12.05 13.07
C GLY A 40 -0.84 -12.89 12.24
N ILE A 41 0.04 -12.23 11.50
CA ILE A 41 1.21 -12.83 10.88
C ILE A 41 2.45 -12.22 11.55
N THR A 42 3.31 -13.04 12.14
CA THR A 42 4.55 -12.57 12.77
C THR A 42 5.52 -11.99 11.72
N ARG A 43 6.56 -11.27 12.15
CA ARG A 43 7.65 -10.83 11.26
C ARG A 43 8.38 -12.00 10.57
N ALA A 44 8.33 -13.19 11.16
CA ALA A 44 8.85 -14.42 10.57
C ALA A 44 7.87 -15.12 9.61
N GLY A 45 6.69 -14.53 9.35
CA GLY A 45 5.69 -15.09 8.43
C GLY A 45 4.79 -16.17 9.03
N GLN A 46 4.80 -16.37 10.36
CA GLN A 46 3.94 -17.37 11.00
C GLN A 46 2.55 -16.80 11.27
N PHE A 47 1.51 -17.52 10.84
CA PHE A 47 0.12 -17.15 11.11
C PHE A 47 -0.29 -17.64 12.50
N VAL A 48 -0.79 -16.75 13.35
CA VAL A 48 -1.17 -17.04 14.73
C VAL A 48 -2.57 -16.46 15.05
N PRO A 49 -3.35 -17.10 15.93
CA PRO A 49 -4.50 -16.45 16.53
C PRO A 49 -4.05 -15.16 17.22
N ALA A 50 -4.80 -14.07 17.02
CA ALA A 50 -4.51 -12.79 17.62
C ALA A 50 -5.62 -12.36 18.59
N VAL A 51 -5.27 -11.50 19.54
CA VAL A 51 -6.24 -10.97 20.52
C VAL A 51 -7.22 -10.01 19.85
N ASP A 52 -8.51 -10.10 20.23
CA ASP A 52 -9.54 -9.14 19.86
C ASP A 52 -9.54 -7.96 20.83
N ASP A 53 -8.53 -7.09 20.71
CA ASP A 53 -8.35 -5.92 21.56
C ASP A 53 -7.89 -4.72 20.72
N VAL A 54 -8.71 -3.68 20.66
CA VAL A 54 -8.43 -2.44 19.92
C VAL A 54 -7.17 -1.75 20.45
N ASN A 55 -7.01 -1.65 21.77
CA ASN A 55 -5.92 -0.89 22.37
C ASN A 55 -4.58 -1.62 22.24
N HIS A 56 -4.59 -2.95 22.24
CA HIS A 56 -3.39 -3.76 22.07
C HIS A 56 -2.69 -3.52 20.72
N TRP A 57 -3.47 -3.24 19.67
CA TRP A 57 -2.95 -3.05 18.31
C TRP A 57 -2.77 -1.58 17.91
N ALA A 58 -3.09 -0.63 18.77
CA ALA A 58 -2.99 0.80 18.45
C ALA A 58 -1.52 1.27 18.38
N LEU A 59 -1.24 2.29 17.57
CA LEU A 59 0.05 3.00 17.65
C LEU A 59 0.10 3.79 18.95
N THR A 60 1.16 3.61 19.72
CA THR A 60 1.45 4.39 20.92
C THR A 60 2.84 4.98 20.81
N GLU A 61 3.13 6.06 21.56
CA GLU A 61 4.48 6.68 21.60
C GLU A 61 5.57 5.73 22.15
N GLY A 62 5.18 4.60 22.74
CA GLY A 62 6.07 3.59 23.29
C GLY A 62 6.47 2.52 22.28
N GLU A 63 6.28 1.26 22.68
CA GLU A 63 6.58 0.12 21.81
C GLU A 63 5.54 0.02 20.70
N LEU A 64 6.01 -0.13 19.46
CA LEU A 64 5.14 -0.33 18.32
C LEU A 64 4.47 -1.71 18.42
N PRO A 65 3.18 -1.82 18.06
CA PRO A 65 2.47 -3.10 18.13
C PRO A 65 3.13 -4.13 17.22
N GLU A 66 3.27 -5.36 17.74
CA GLU A 66 3.89 -6.46 17.04
C GLU A 66 3.17 -7.79 17.33
N VAL A 67 3.01 -8.60 16.29
CA VAL A 67 2.49 -9.96 16.39
C VAL A 67 3.64 -10.90 16.72
N HIS A 68 3.57 -11.52 17.91
CA HIS A 68 4.54 -12.51 18.36
C HIS A 68 3.97 -13.93 18.26
N PHE A 69 4.87 -14.90 18.06
CA PHE A 69 4.50 -16.30 18.13
C PHE A 69 4.13 -16.68 19.58
N ASN A 70 2.91 -17.16 19.77
CA ASN A 70 2.36 -17.48 21.09
C ASN A 70 2.31 -19.00 21.37
N GLY A 71 2.98 -19.83 20.56
CA GLY A 71 2.88 -21.29 20.64
C GLY A 71 1.68 -21.87 19.89
N GLU A 72 0.95 -21.05 19.14
CA GLU A 72 -0.20 -21.47 18.35
C GLU A 72 0.04 -21.16 16.86
N SER A 73 -0.57 -21.93 15.97
CA SER A 73 -0.42 -21.72 14.52
C SER A 73 -1.74 -21.92 13.82
N ILE A 74 -2.10 -20.98 12.95
CA ILE A 74 -3.32 -21.07 12.14
C ILE A 74 -3.17 -22.19 11.12
N ILE A 75 -4.24 -22.96 10.99
CA ILE A 75 -4.44 -23.94 9.95
C ILE A 75 -5.56 -23.41 9.07
N TRP A 76 -5.18 -22.94 7.88
CA TRP A 76 -6.13 -22.50 6.86
C TRP A 76 -6.92 -23.69 6.31
N PRO A 77 -8.20 -23.49 5.94
CA PRO A 77 -8.98 -24.52 5.31
C PRO A 77 -8.40 -24.89 3.94
N THR A 78 -8.75 -26.07 3.44
CA THR A 78 -8.56 -26.45 2.03
C THR A 78 -9.78 -26.05 1.22
N ARG A 79 -9.62 -25.90 -0.10
CA ARG A 79 -10.72 -25.58 -1.01
C ARG A 79 -11.91 -26.54 -0.82
N GLY A 80 -13.12 -25.97 -0.68
CA GLY A 80 -14.35 -26.72 -0.40
C GLY A 80 -14.65 -26.89 1.11
N ASN A 81 -13.72 -26.51 1.98
CA ASN A 81 -13.94 -26.32 3.41
C ASN A 81 -13.78 -24.83 3.74
N ARG A 82 -14.44 -24.35 4.80
CA ARG A 82 -14.30 -22.99 5.32
C ARG A 82 -13.99 -22.97 6.83
N GLU A 83 -13.71 -24.11 7.43
CA GLU A 83 -13.36 -24.15 8.85
C GLU A 83 -11.92 -23.67 9.07
N LEU A 84 -11.76 -22.54 9.76
CA LEU A 84 -10.46 -22.08 10.23
C LEU A 84 -10.13 -22.76 11.56
N LYS A 85 -8.89 -23.18 11.73
CA LYS A 85 -8.42 -23.85 12.95
C LYS A 85 -7.10 -23.24 13.43
N TYR A 86 -6.70 -23.59 14.63
CA TYR A 86 -5.32 -23.44 15.07
C TYR A 86 -4.84 -24.69 15.80
N SER A 87 -3.53 -24.95 15.72
CA SER A 87 -2.85 -25.98 16.52
C SER A 87 -2.00 -25.36 17.60
N LYS A 88 -1.88 -26.02 18.74
CA LYS A 88 -0.93 -25.69 19.82
C LYS A 88 0.34 -26.54 19.70
N THR A 89 1.39 -26.16 20.43
CA THR A 89 2.65 -26.93 20.50
C THR A 89 2.49 -28.36 21.03
N ASP A 90 1.43 -28.65 21.78
CA ASP A 90 1.08 -30.00 22.26
C ASP A 90 0.41 -30.89 21.19
N GLY A 91 0.18 -30.36 19.98
CA GLY A 91 -0.46 -31.04 18.86
C GLY A 91 -1.99 -30.99 18.89
N SER A 92 -2.61 -30.43 19.93
CA SER A 92 -4.06 -30.23 19.96
C SER A 92 -4.50 -29.22 18.90
N THR A 93 -5.63 -29.48 18.26
CA THR A 93 -6.22 -28.62 17.23
C THR A 93 -7.58 -28.13 17.67
N HIS A 94 -7.85 -26.84 17.51
CA HIS A 94 -9.05 -26.17 17.96
C HIS A 94 -9.71 -25.43 16.78
N SER A 95 -11.04 -25.45 16.74
CA SER A 95 -11.81 -24.76 15.71
C SER A 95 -11.99 -23.28 16.05
N LEU A 96 -11.82 -22.41 15.05
CA LEU A 96 -12.21 -21.00 15.07
C LEU A 96 -13.54 -20.80 14.31
N GLY A 97 -14.17 -21.88 13.85
CA GLY A 97 -15.44 -21.85 13.14
C GLY A 97 -15.31 -21.70 11.63
N GLN A 98 -16.47 -21.67 10.96
CA GLN A 98 -16.58 -21.48 9.52
C GLN A 98 -16.43 -19.99 9.18
N ILE A 99 -15.50 -19.64 8.29
CA ILE A 99 -15.23 -18.26 7.87
C ILE A 99 -15.99 -17.90 6.60
N ASP A 100 -16.46 -16.66 6.51
CA ASP A 100 -17.23 -16.18 5.36
C ASP A 100 -16.39 -15.28 4.43
N VAL A 101 -15.50 -14.49 5.01
CA VAL A 101 -14.66 -13.53 4.29
C VAL A 101 -13.37 -13.25 5.07
N VAL A 102 -12.29 -12.98 4.34
CA VAL A 102 -11.04 -12.46 4.90
C VAL A 102 -10.94 -10.96 4.62
N PHE A 103 -10.64 -10.17 5.64
CA PHE A 103 -10.32 -8.76 5.51
C PHE A 103 -8.82 -8.58 5.75
N PRO A 104 -7.98 -8.67 4.69
CA PRO A 104 -6.57 -8.40 4.81
C PRO A 104 -6.33 -6.89 4.97
N VAL A 105 -5.59 -6.52 6.00
CA VAL A 105 -5.08 -5.16 6.23
C VAL A 105 -3.55 -5.18 6.37
N LEU A 106 -2.92 -6.03 5.56
CA LEU A 106 -1.48 -6.15 5.40
C LEU A 106 -0.96 -5.01 4.53
N HIS A 107 0.24 -4.49 4.83
CA HIS A 107 0.89 -3.43 4.06
C HIS A 107 2.24 -3.90 3.51
N GLY A 108 2.56 -3.47 2.31
CA GLY A 108 3.82 -3.77 1.63
C GLY A 108 3.91 -5.23 1.14
N PRO A 109 5.12 -5.81 1.13
CA PRO A 109 5.37 -7.15 0.61
C PRO A 109 4.46 -8.21 1.24
N ASN A 110 4.04 -9.17 0.42
CA ASN A 110 3.06 -10.22 0.68
C ASN A 110 1.61 -9.75 0.93
N GLY A 111 1.37 -8.48 1.25
CA GLY A 111 0.04 -7.92 1.53
C GLY A 111 -0.61 -7.22 0.35
N GLU A 112 0.16 -6.36 -0.32
CA GLU A 112 -0.31 -5.49 -1.40
C GLU A 112 0.20 -5.90 -2.79
N ASP A 113 1.04 -6.93 -2.87
CA ASP A 113 1.71 -7.39 -4.10
C ASP A 113 0.98 -8.53 -4.84
N GLY A 114 -0.19 -8.94 -4.35
CA GLY A 114 -0.98 -10.03 -4.93
C GLY A 114 -0.70 -11.41 -4.34
N THR A 115 0.32 -11.57 -3.48
CA THR A 115 0.69 -12.87 -2.90
C THR A 115 -0.40 -13.42 -1.99
N MET A 116 -0.85 -12.63 -1.01
CA MET A 116 -1.95 -13.05 -0.12
C MET A 116 -3.26 -13.23 -0.89
N GLN A 117 -3.55 -12.35 -1.85
CA GLN A 117 -4.72 -12.45 -2.70
C GLN A 117 -4.71 -13.80 -3.44
N GLY A 118 -3.58 -14.17 -4.06
CA GLY A 118 -3.43 -15.44 -4.75
C GLY A 118 -3.60 -16.65 -3.82
N PHE A 119 -3.07 -16.58 -2.61
CA PHE A 119 -3.30 -17.60 -1.58
C PHE A 119 -4.81 -17.77 -1.27
N LEU A 120 -5.53 -16.67 -1.07
CA LEU A 120 -6.97 -16.70 -0.77
C LEU A 120 -7.82 -17.17 -1.96
N GLU A 121 -7.45 -16.81 -3.19
CA GLU A 121 -8.07 -17.30 -4.43
C GLU A 121 -7.96 -18.84 -4.56
N LEU A 122 -6.79 -19.40 -4.24
CA LEU A 122 -6.57 -20.86 -4.27
C LEU A 122 -7.43 -21.61 -3.26
N LEU A 123 -7.74 -20.96 -2.13
CA LEU A 123 -8.62 -21.49 -1.09
C LEU A 123 -10.12 -21.28 -1.40
N ASP A 124 -10.45 -20.52 -2.45
CA ASP A 124 -11.83 -20.13 -2.78
C ASP A 124 -12.51 -19.35 -1.62
N LEU A 125 -11.72 -18.48 -0.98
CA LEU A 125 -12.16 -17.62 0.12
C LEU A 125 -12.40 -16.20 -0.39
N PRO A 126 -13.61 -15.63 -0.21
CA PRO A 126 -13.85 -14.22 -0.49
C PRO A 126 -12.95 -13.34 0.38
N TYR A 127 -12.44 -12.25 -0.18
CA TYR A 127 -11.66 -11.27 0.56
C TYR A 127 -11.99 -9.82 0.19
N VAL A 128 -11.69 -8.91 1.11
CA VAL A 128 -11.88 -7.47 0.92
C VAL A 128 -10.68 -6.90 0.16
N GLY A 129 -10.95 -6.04 -0.83
CA GLY A 129 -9.93 -5.28 -1.55
C GLY A 129 -9.68 -5.75 -2.98
N ASN A 130 -8.53 -5.34 -3.51
CA ASN A 130 -8.10 -5.59 -4.89
C ASN A 130 -7.75 -7.06 -5.11
N GLY A 131 -7.99 -7.56 -6.33
CA GLY A 131 -7.54 -8.89 -6.74
C GLY A 131 -6.06 -8.95 -7.12
N VAL A 132 -5.56 -10.17 -7.38
CA VAL A 132 -4.13 -10.48 -7.60
C VAL A 132 -3.44 -9.50 -8.57
N PHE A 133 -4.00 -9.28 -9.76
CA PHE A 133 -3.39 -8.41 -10.76
C PHE A 133 -3.36 -6.95 -10.32
N ALA A 134 -4.49 -6.44 -9.81
CA ALA A 134 -4.59 -5.04 -9.38
C ALA A 134 -3.63 -4.74 -8.22
N SER A 135 -3.47 -5.68 -7.29
CA SER A 135 -2.45 -5.61 -6.23
C SER A 135 -1.03 -5.59 -6.80
N ALA A 136 -0.66 -6.60 -7.60
CA ALA A 136 0.68 -6.72 -8.17
C ALA A 136 1.07 -5.52 -9.08
N ALA A 137 0.13 -5.06 -9.91
CA ALA A 137 0.34 -3.90 -10.77
C ALA A 137 0.37 -2.59 -9.96
N GLY A 138 -0.45 -2.48 -8.91
CA GLY A 138 -0.54 -1.31 -8.04
C GLY A 138 0.74 -1.05 -7.24
N ILE A 139 1.42 -2.09 -6.76
CA ILE A 139 2.68 -1.93 -6.01
C ILE A 139 3.88 -1.64 -6.93
N ASP A 140 3.81 -2.06 -8.19
CA ASP A 140 4.90 -1.89 -9.17
C ASP A 140 4.76 -0.57 -9.94
N LYS A 141 5.60 0.41 -9.60
CA LYS A 141 5.55 1.76 -10.19
C LYS A 141 5.72 1.78 -11.71
N GLU A 142 6.45 0.84 -12.30
CA GLU A 142 6.54 0.73 -13.76
C GLU A 142 5.16 0.40 -14.34
N PHE A 143 4.56 -0.69 -13.88
CA PHE A 143 3.32 -1.20 -14.47
C PHE A 143 2.12 -0.32 -14.13
N SER A 144 2.06 0.22 -12.91
CA SER A 144 1.07 1.25 -12.55
C SER A 144 1.14 2.43 -13.52
N LYS A 145 2.32 3.01 -13.72
CA LYS A 145 2.48 4.18 -14.60
C LYS A 145 2.23 3.84 -16.07
N ALA A 146 2.64 2.67 -16.55
CA ALA A 146 2.33 2.21 -17.90
C ALA A 146 0.82 2.09 -18.14
N LEU A 147 0.08 1.50 -17.20
CA LEU A 147 -1.39 1.39 -17.27
C LEU A 147 -2.07 2.76 -17.20
N PHE A 148 -1.56 3.67 -16.36
CA PHE A 148 -2.06 5.04 -16.28
C PHE A 148 -1.83 5.82 -17.58
N ILE A 149 -0.65 5.72 -18.18
CA ILE A 149 -0.35 6.33 -19.50
C ILE A 149 -1.29 5.77 -20.57
N ALA A 150 -1.47 4.44 -20.61
CA ALA A 150 -2.36 3.80 -21.57
C ALA A 150 -3.83 4.23 -21.40
N ALA A 151 -4.24 4.54 -20.16
CA ALA A 151 -5.55 5.09 -19.84
C ALA A 151 -5.64 6.62 -20.03
N GLY A 152 -4.59 7.28 -20.52
CA GLY A 152 -4.56 8.72 -20.76
C GLY A 152 -4.63 9.55 -19.48
N LEU A 153 -4.04 9.06 -18.39
CA LEU A 153 -3.79 9.87 -17.21
C LEU A 153 -2.50 10.69 -17.35
N PRO A 154 -2.46 11.90 -16.79
CA PRO A 154 -1.22 12.66 -16.65
C PRO A 154 -0.32 11.98 -15.62
N VAL A 155 0.77 11.37 -16.08
CA VAL A 155 1.73 10.66 -15.24
C VAL A 155 3.01 11.46 -15.13
N THR A 156 3.64 11.50 -13.96
CA THR A 156 4.95 12.13 -13.78
C THR A 156 5.97 11.57 -14.79
N PRO A 157 6.71 12.42 -15.53
CA PRO A 157 7.76 11.95 -16.42
C PRO A 157 8.78 11.08 -15.68
N HIS A 158 9.07 9.90 -16.22
CA HIS A 158 9.89 8.91 -15.53
C HIS A 158 10.65 8.02 -16.50
N VAL A 159 11.69 7.36 -15.97
CA VAL A 159 12.38 6.25 -16.61
C VAL A 159 12.45 5.07 -15.64
N VAL A 160 12.49 3.85 -16.18
CA VAL A 160 12.64 2.62 -15.40
C VAL A 160 14.01 2.04 -15.69
N ILE A 161 14.73 1.66 -14.64
CA ILE A 161 16.11 1.17 -14.71
C ILE A 161 16.16 -0.18 -14.03
N HIS A 162 16.63 -1.19 -14.76
CA HIS A 162 16.93 -2.51 -14.20
C HIS A 162 18.38 -2.55 -13.71
N LYS A 163 18.62 -3.26 -12.60
CA LYS A 163 19.96 -3.37 -12.00
C LYS A 163 20.98 -3.92 -12.98
N GLU A 164 20.61 -4.92 -13.76
CA GLU A 164 21.47 -5.54 -14.76
C GLU A 164 21.85 -4.53 -15.86
N GLN A 165 20.89 -3.72 -16.33
CA GLN A 165 21.13 -2.68 -17.34
C GLN A 165 22.09 -1.61 -16.81
N TRP A 166 21.90 -1.15 -15.57
CA TRP A 166 22.79 -0.17 -14.93
C TRP A 166 24.22 -0.68 -14.80
N LEU A 167 24.39 -1.97 -14.45
CA LEU A 167 25.71 -2.58 -14.32
C LEU A 167 26.39 -2.83 -15.67
N SER A 168 25.63 -3.12 -16.72
CA SER A 168 26.20 -3.43 -18.04
C SER A 168 26.44 -2.20 -18.91
N ASP A 169 25.56 -1.20 -18.84
CA ASP A 169 25.57 -0.02 -19.71
C ASP A 169 25.00 1.22 -19.00
N PRO A 170 25.77 1.81 -18.06
CA PRO A 170 25.35 3.01 -17.35
C PRO A 170 25.23 4.25 -18.26
N GLU A 171 25.92 4.28 -19.40
CA GLU A 171 25.91 5.44 -20.30
C GLU A 171 24.54 5.61 -20.97
N THR A 172 23.96 4.53 -21.50
CA THR A 172 22.60 4.56 -22.08
C THR A 172 21.56 4.94 -21.02
N VAL A 173 21.68 4.38 -19.81
CA VAL A 173 20.78 4.73 -18.68
C VAL A 173 20.85 6.22 -18.35
N LEU A 174 22.04 6.81 -18.31
CA LEU A 174 22.21 8.23 -18.03
C LEU A 174 21.64 9.10 -19.16
N GLU A 175 21.69 8.66 -20.42
CA GLU A 175 21.06 9.37 -21.53
C GLU A 175 19.54 9.38 -21.41
N ASP A 176 18.92 8.24 -21.09
CA ASP A 176 17.48 8.15 -20.82
C ASP A 176 17.07 9.10 -19.68
N VAL A 177 17.85 9.15 -18.61
CA VAL A 177 17.60 10.03 -17.46
C VAL A 177 17.69 11.52 -17.86
N LYS A 178 18.60 11.91 -18.76
CA LYS A 178 18.70 13.31 -19.23
C LYS A 178 17.43 13.78 -19.92
N HIS A 179 16.69 12.88 -20.60
CA HIS A 179 15.44 13.22 -21.27
C HIS A 179 14.32 13.65 -20.31
N LEU A 180 14.46 13.44 -18.99
CA LEU A 180 13.52 13.97 -17.99
C LEU A 180 13.60 15.51 -17.83
N GLY A 181 14.61 16.15 -18.40
CA GLY A 181 14.65 17.60 -18.57
C GLY A 181 14.97 18.38 -17.31
N GLY A 182 15.73 17.80 -16.37
CA GLY A 182 16.38 18.52 -15.27
C GLY A 182 16.17 17.92 -13.87
N LEU A 183 16.87 18.53 -12.90
CA LEU A 183 16.85 18.20 -11.48
C LEU A 183 15.79 19.06 -10.74
N PRO A 184 15.30 18.63 -9.56
CA PRO A 184 15.66 17.39 -8.87
C PRO A 184 15.00 16.15 -9.49
N LEU A 185 15.62 15.00 -9.29
CA LEU A 185 15.07 13.69 -9.63
C LEU A 185 14.73 12.93 -8.34
N PHE A 186 13.71 12.09 -8.38
CA PHE A 186 13.42 11.12 -7.32
C PHE A 186 13.74 9.72 -7.81
N VAL A 187 14.65 9.03 -7.12
CA VAL A 187 15.05 7.65 -7.40
C VAL A 187 14.36 6.76 -6.37
N LYS A 188 13.58 5.78 -6.83
CA LYS A 188 12.69 4.98 -5.98
C LYS A 188 12.76 3.49 -6.37
N PRO A 189 12.77 2.53 -5.43
CA PRO A 189 12.52 1.14 -5.76
C PRO A 189 11.13 1.01 -6.42
N ALA A 190 11.02 0.19 -7.46
CA ALA A 190 9.76 0.05 -8.20
C ALA A 190 8.67 -0.53 -7.29
N ARG A 191 9.00 -1.56 -6.49
CA ARG A 191 8.06 -2.33 -5.66
C ARG A 191 8.32 -2.16 -4.16
N ALA A 192 8.27 -0.92 -3.68
CA ALA A 192 8.38 -0.60 -2.25
C ALA A 192 7.38 0.49 -1.84
N GLY A 193 6.86 0.36 -0.61
CA GLY A 193 6.02 1.33 0.09
C GLY A 193 6.79 2.22 1.07
N SER A 194 6.06 3.06 1.79
CA SER A 194 6.58 3.84 2.94
C SER A 194 7.86 4.68 2.71
N SER A 195 8.12 5.07 1.47
CA SER A 195 9.30 5.88 1.09
C SER A 195 10.65 5.20 1.39
N VAL A 196 10.66 3.88 1.60
CA VAL A 196 11.89 3.09 1.79
C VAL A 196 12.71 3.06 0.50
N GLY A 197 14.01 3.29 0.62
CA GLY A 197 14.93 3.33 -0.52
C GLY A 197 14.78 4.54 -1.45
N VAL A 198 13.94 5.52 -1.10
CA VAL A 198 13.70 6.72 -1.92
C VAL A 198 14.76 7.77 -1.67
N SER A 199 15.33 8.33 -2.74
CA SER A 199 16.31 9.41 -2.69
C SER A 199 15.92 10.57 -3.59
N LYS A 200 16.08 11.80 -3.11
CA LYS A 200 15.97 13.02 -3.91
C LYS A 200 17.37 13.45 -4.37
N VAL A 201 17.62 13.38 -5.66
CA VAL A 201 18.88 13.74 -6.31
C VAL A 201 18.79 15.21 -6.72
N LYS A 202 19.63 16.06 -6.14
CA LYS A 202 19.72 17.49 -6.45
C LYS A 202 20.90 17.80 -7.36
N GLU A 203 21.90 16.92 -7.38
CA GLU A 203 23.07 16.99 -8.24
C GLU A 203 23.36 15.62 -8.86
N MET A 204 23.74 15.56 -10.15
CA MET A 204 23.96 14.28 -10.84
C MET A 204 25.09 13.44 -10.22
N THR A 205 26.01 14.04 -9.47
CA THR A 205 27.04 13.31 -8.70
C THR A 205 26.46 12.40 -7.62
N GLU A 206 25.23 12.66 -7.18
CA GLU A 206 24.52 11.86 -6.16
C GLU A 206 23.76 10.67 -6.77
N PHE A 207 23.54 10.68 -8.09
CA PHE A 207 22.64 9.75 -8.77
C PHE A 207 23.04 8.28 -8.62
N ALA A 208 24.32 7.96 -8.81
CA ALA A 208 24.81 6.58 -8.65
C ALA A 208 24.61 6.03 -7.23
N LYS A 209 24.80 6.88 -6.21
CA LYS A 209 24.55 6.50 -4.81
C LYS A 209 23.05 6.32 -4.54
N ALA A 210 22.20 7.18 -5.11
CA ALA A 210 20.75 7.03 -5.02
C ALA A 210 20.26 5.73 -5.66
N LEU A 211 20.85 5.32 -6.80
CA LEU A 211 20.58 4.02 -7.42
C LEU A 211 21.02 2.86 -6.53
N GLU A 212 22.21 2.93 -5.93
CA GLU A 212 22.68 1.89 -5.00
C GLU A 212 21.72 1.69 -3.83
N VAL A 213 21.26 2.79 -3.22
CA VAL A 213 20.26 2.75 -2.13
C VAL A 213 18.97 2.08 -2.59
N ALA A 214 18.44 2.45 -3.76
CA ALA A 214 17.21 1.86 -4.27
C ALA A 214 17.39 0.38 -4.68
N PHE A 215 18.57 0.01 -5.23
CA PHE A 215 18.90 -1.35 -5.65
C PHE A 215 19.18 -2.33 -4.50
N ASN A 216 19.28 -1.84 -3.27
CA ASN A 216 19.28 -2.68 -2.07
C ASN A 216 17.87 -3.16 -1.70
N GLU A 217 16.83 -2.47 -2.18
CA GLU A 217 15.42 -2.78 -1.89
C GLU A 217 14.72 -3.51 -3.04
N ASP A 218 15.10 -3.22 -4.29
CA ASP A 218 14.50 -3.83 -5.48
C ASP A 218 15.53 -3.96 -6.61
N SER A 219 15.44 -4.99 -7.46
CA SER A 219 16.24 -5.10 -8.69
C SER A 219 15.78 -4.15 -9.80
N LYS A 220 14.67 -3.45 -9.60
CA LYS A 220 14.07 -2.50 -10.54
C LYS A 220 13.79 -1.16 -9.86
N VAL A 221 14.16 -0.07 -10.52
CA VAL A 221 14.09 1.30 -9.97
C VAL A 221 13.33 2.22 -10.94
N THR A 222 12.51 3.10 -10.39
CA THR A 222 11.85 4.19 -11.13
C THR A 222 12.52 5.51 -10.77
N VAL A 223 12.93 6.27 -11.79
CA VAL A 223 13.46 7.62 -11.65
C VAL A 223 12.46 8.60 -12.21
N GLU A 224 11.97 9.51 -11.37
CA GLU A 224 10.92 10.46 -11.71
C GLU A 224 11.44 11.89 -11.67
N LYS A 225 10.91 12.73 -12.57
CA LYS A 225 11.11 14.18 -12.48
C LYS A 225 10.45 14.72 -11.22
N GLY A 226 11.18 15.50 -10.43
CA GLY A 226 10.61 16.21 -9.29
C GLY A 226 9.55 17.21 -9.74
N LEU A 227 8.36 17.12 -9.16
CA LEU A 227 7.27 18.07 -9.38
C LEU A 227 7.21 19.09 -8.25
N VAL A 228 6.79 20.31 -8.58
CA VAL A 228 6.46 21.35 -7.61
C VAL A 228 4.95 21.50 -7.60
N GLY A 229 4.33 21.03 -6.52
CA GLY A 229 2.89 21.00 -6.35
C GLY A 229 2.48 20.55 -4.96
N ARG A 230 1.17 20.55 -4.71
CA ARG A 230 0.55 20.06 -3.48
C ARG A 230 0.33 18.55 -3.58
N GLU A 231 0.58 17.80 -2.52
CA GLU A 231 0.24 16.37 -2.44
C GLU A 231 -1.20 16.22 -1.95
N VAL A 232 -2.07 15.72 -2.82
CA VAL A 232 -3.50 15.53 -2.52
C VAL A 232 -3.89 14.08 -2.73
N GLU A 233 -4.71 13.56 -1.82
CA GLU A 233 -5.15 12.16 -1.82
C GLU A 233 -6.67 12.08 -1.82
N CYS A 234 -7.22 10.99 -2.36
CA CYS A 234 -8.65 10.68 -2.24
C CYS A 234 -8.88 9.18 -2.12
N ALA A 235 -9.92 8.81 -1.38
CA ALA A 235 -10.35 7.43 -1.24
C ALA A 235 -11.29 7.06 -2.40
N VAL A 236 -11.03 5.92 -3.03
CA VAL A 236 -11.87 5.34 -4.08
C VAL A 236 -12.49 4.04 -3.55
N LEU A 237 -13.80 3.91 -3.68
CA LEU A 237 -14.56 2.74 -3.23
C LEU A 237 -15.46 2.21 -4.36
N SER A 238 -15.39 0.91 -4.61
CA SER A 238 -16.27 0.24 -5.57
C SER A 238 -17.75 0.45 -5.23
N SER A 239 -18.56 0.71 -6.24
CA SER A 239 -20.02 0.75 -6.06
C SER A 239 -20.60 -0.65 -5.96
N ARG A 240 -21.62 -0.80 -5.12
CA ARG A 240 -22.42 -2.04 -5.08
C ARG A 240 -23.09 -2.24 -6.44
N GLY A 241 -23.08 -3.47 -6.94
CA GLY A 241 -23.77 -3.83 -8.20
C GLY A 241 -23.08 -3.38 -9.49
N GLY A 242 -21.79 -3.05 -9.47
CA GLY A 242 -21.00 -2.79 -10.68
C GLY A 242 -21.15 -1.38 -11.26
N GLY A 243 -21.71 -0.44 -10.51
CA GLY A 243 -21.71 0.98 -10.90
C GLY A 243 -20.31 1.60 -10.86
N ALA A 244 -20.17 2.83 -11.35
CA ALA A 244 -18.92 3.58 -11.28
C ALA A 244 -18.39 3.71 -9.83
N PRO A 245 -17.07 3.62 -9.59
CA PRO A 245 -16.52 3.76 -8.25
C PRO A 245 -16.81 5.16 -7.67
N LYS A 246 -17.09 5.19 -6.38
CA LYS A 246 -17.28 6.42 -5.59
C LYS A 246 -15.93 6.97 -5.20
N VAL A 247 -15.77 8.28 -5.22
CA VAL A 247 -14.56 8.96 -4.78
C VAL A 247 -14.92 9.96 -3.69
N SER A 248 -14.12 10.01 -2.63
CA SER A 248 -14.31 10.92 -1.50
C SER A 248 -14.02 12.39 -1.87
N VAL A 249 -14.13 13.27 -0.88
CA VAL A 249 -13.43 14.56 -0.90
C VAL A 249 -11.90 14.34 -0.94
N ALA A 250 -11.16 15.40 -1.26
CA ALA A 250 -9.69 15.37 -1.22
C ALA A 250 -9.18 15.56 0.21
N GLY A 251 -8.13 14.84 0.58
CA GLY A 251 -7.21 15.19 1.65
C GLY A 251 -5.94 15.82 1.07
N GLU A 252 -5.19 16.56 1.88
CA GLU A 252 -3.89 17.12 1.52
C GLU A 252 -2.87 16.86 2.61
N ILE A 253 -1.66 16.54 2.18
CA ILE A 253 -0.51 16.32 3.04
C ILE A 253 0.44 17.49 2.88
N VAL A 254 0.56 18.32 3.92
CA VAL A 254 1.45 19.49 3.93
C VAL A 254 2.68 19.17 4.77
N VAL A 255 3.81 18.87 4.11
CA VAL A 255 5.08 18.63 4.78
C VAL A 255 5.63 19.96 5.33
N LYS A 256 5.88 20.04 6.65
CA LYS A 256 6.28 21.28 7.34
C LYS A 256 7.78 21.37 7.61
N THR A 257 8.38 20.30 8.11
CA THR A 257 9.75 20.32 8.67
C THR A 257 10.74 19.48 7.87
N ARG A 258 10.29 18.77 6.83
CA ARG A 258 11.10 17.87 6.00
C ARG A 258 11.03 18.22 4.52
N GLU A 259 12.00 17.71 3.75
CA GLU A 259 12.06 17.95 2.30
C GLU A 259 11.04 17.14 1.48
N PHE A 260 10.48 16.07 2.05
CA PHE A 260 9.41 15.23 1.49
C PHE A 260 8.79 14.33 2.58
N TYR A 261 7.66 13.68 2.26
CA TYR A 261 6.88 12.86 3.20
C TYR A 261 7.43 11.42 3.35
N ASP A 262 8.30 11.22 4.34
CA ASP A 262 8.98 9.94 4.64
C ASP A 262 8.30 9.10 5.74
N PHE A 263 8.81 7.90 6.03
CA PHE A 263 8.24 6.99 7.05
C PHE A 263 8.13 7.62 8.44
N GLU A 264 9.17 8.35 8.86
CA GLU A 264 9.19 9.00 10.17
C GLU A 264 8.13 10.11 10.24
N ALA A 265 7.97 10.92 9.19
CA ALA A 265 6.90 11.91 9.09
C ALA A 265 5.49 11.31 9.03
N LYS A 266 5.36 10.08 8.53
CA LYS A 266 4.07 9.37 8.42
C LYS A 266 3.57 8.81 9.75
N TYR A 267 4.49 8.30 10.59
CA TYR A 267 4.09 7.40 11.67
C TYR A 267 4.71 7.69 13.03
N ARG A 268 5.67 8.62 13.14
CA ARG A 268 6.39 8.88 14.41
C ARG A 268 6.45 10.36 14.77
N ASP A 269 6.48 11.24 13.77
CA ASP A 269 6.58 12.68 13.96
C ASP A 269 5.28 13.36 13.50
N GLY A 270 4.31 13.46 14.41
CA GLY A 270 3.00 14.07 14.15
C GLY A 270 3.07 15.56 13.79
N ASP A 271 4.20 16.22 14.01
CA ASP A 271 4.43 17.62 13.63
C ASP A 271 5.12 17.77 12.26
N ALA A 272 5.61 16.67 11.66
CA ALA A 272 6.34 16.70 10.39
C ALA A 272 5.45 17.01 9.18
N ALA A 273 4.17 16.66 9.25
CA ALA A 273 3.18 16.98 8.23
C ALA A 273 1.83 17.31 8.85
N GLU A 274 1.13 18.25 8.22
CA GLU A 274 -0.27 18.55 8.52
C GLU A 274 -1.17 17.83 7.53
N LEU A 275 -2.18 17.12 8.04
CA LEU A 275 -3.19 16.43 7.26
C LEU A 275 -4.46 17.27 7.23
N ILE A 276 -4.82 17.77 6.04
CA ILE A 276 -5.98 18.64 5.84
C ILE A 276 -7.07 17.85 5.13
N CYS A 277 -8.25 17.71 5.73
CA CYS A 277 -9.40 17.06 5.10
C CYS A 277 -10.71 17.78 5.48
N PRO A 278 -11.44 18.39 4.52
CA PRO A 278 -11.15 18.41 3.08
C PRO A 278 -10.02 19.39 2.72
N ALA A 279 -9.21 19.03 1.72
CA ALA A 279 -8.23 19.93 1.10
C ALA A 279 -8.91 21.13 0.42
N GLU A 280 -8.24 22.28 0.41
CA GLU A 280 -8.76 23.49 -0.22
C GLU A 280 -8.60 23.41 -1.75
N LEU A 281 -9.66 22.93 -2.42
CA LEU A 281 -9.77 22.81 -3.87
C LEU A 281 -11.03 23.53 -4.37
N SER A 282 -10.97 24.10 -5.57
CA SER A 282 -12.18 24.58 -6.25
C SER A 282 -13.12 23.40 -6.61
N PRO A 283 -14.42 23.65 -6.82
CA PRO A 283 -15.34 22.61 -7.27
C PRO A 283 -14.87 21.89 -8.54
N ASP A 284 -14.29 22.63 -9.48
CA ASP A 284 -13.78 22.07 -10.74
C ASP A 284 -12.54 21.20 -10.52
N GLN A 285 -11.60 21.64 -9.66
CA GLN A 285 -10.42 20.85 -9.29
C GLN A 285 -10.81 19.55 -8.59
N LEU A 286 -11.78 19.60 -7.67
CA LEU A 286 -12.27 18.40 -7.00
C LEU A 286 -12.94 17.44 -7.98
N ALA A 287 -13.76 17.96 -8.91
CA ALA A 287 -14.40 17.15 -9.93
C ALA A 287 -13.39 16.47 -10.86
N GLU A 288 -12.33 17.19 -11.24
CA GLU A 288 -11.21 16.68 -12.04
C GLU A 288 -10.43 15.58 -11.30
N LEU A 289 -10.01 15.84 -10.05
CA LEU A 289 -9.34 14.86 -9.20
C LEU A 289 -10.15 13.57 -9.11
N GLN A 290 -11.45 13.68 -8.83
CA GLN A 290 -12.34 12.53 -8.72
C GLN A 290 -12.48 11.77 -10.05
N ALA A 291 -12.48 12.48 -11.19
CA ALA A 291 -12.54 11.85 -12.51
C ALA A 291 -11.24 11.08 -12.83
N LEU A 292 -10.08 11.66 -12.51
CA LEU A 292 -8.78 11.01 -12.66
C LEU A 292 -8.64 9.80 -11.73
N ALA A 293 -9.05 9.93 -10.46
CA ALA A 293 -9.00 8.84 -9.49
C ALA A 293 -9.86 7.64 -9.92
N ARG A 294 -11.07 7.88 -10.43
CA ARG A 294 -11.91 6.80 -11.03
C ARG A 294 -11.21 6.13 -12.21
N ARG A 295 -10.55 6.92 -13.05
CA ARG A 295 -9.85 6.39 -14.24
C ARG A 295 -8.65 5.55 -13.84
N ALA A 296 -7.83 6.01 -12.90
CA ALA A 296 -6.71 5.26 -12.34
C ALA A 296 -7.16 3.93 -11.72
N PHE A 297 -8.21 3.98 -10.88
CA PHE A 297 -8.79 2.80 -10.25
C PHE A 297 -9.24 1.76 -11.28
N ASN A 298 -9.94 2.19 -12.33
CA ASN A 298 -10.40 1.30 -13.39
C ASN A 298 -9.24 0.78 -14.26
N ALA A 299 -8.21 1.60 -14.53
CA ALA A 299 -7.06 1.23 -15.35
C ALA A 299 -6.23 0.10 -14.73
N LEU A 300 -6.11 0.09 -13.41
CA LEU A 300 -5.47 -1.00 -12.65
C LEU A 300 -6.35 -2.24 -12.50
N GLY A 301 -7.63 -2.16 -12.86
CA GLY A 301 -8.59 -3.23 -12.58
C GLY A 301 -8.91 -3.39 -11.10
N CYS A 302 -8.82 -2.30 -10.33
CA CYS A 302 -9.07 -2.32 -8.89
C CYS A 302 -10.52 -2.72 -8.56
N PHE A 303 -10.68 -3.30 -7.37
CA PHE A 303 -11.98 -3.66 -6.78
C PHE A 303 -11.94 -3.45 -5.27
N GLY A 304 -13.10 -3.23 -4.65
CA GLY A 304 -13.17 -2.93 -3.22
C GLY A 304 -12.75 -1.48 -2.97
N LEU A 305 -11.49 -1.25 -2.62
CA LEU A 305 -10.99 0.05 -2.20
C LEU A 305 -9.57 0.33 -2.72
N ALA A 306 -9.25 1.61 -2.87
CA ALA A 306 -7.90 2.12 -3.03
C ALA A 306 -7.82 3.55 -2.50
N ARG A 307 -6.60 4.00 -2.19
CA ARG A 307 -6.29 5.43 -2.08
C ARG A 307 -5.56 5.85 -3.35
N ALA A 308 -5.93 6.99 -3.91
CA ALA A 308 -5.28 7.57 -5.07
C ALA A 308 -4.61 8.89 -4.69
N ASP A 309 -3.32 8.97 -4.93
CA ASP A 309 -2.45 10.07 -4.54
C ASP A 309 -2.03 10.84 -5.80
N PHE A 310 -2.09 12.17 -5.75
CA PHE A 310 -1.79 13.04 -6.89
C PHE A 310 -0.93 14.23 -6.44
N PHE A 311 -0.12 14.73 -7.37
CA PHE A 311 0.45 16.07 -7.29
C PHE A 311 -0.45 17.06 -8.02
N LEU A 312 -0.94 18.09 -7.31
CA LEU A 312 -1.59 19.25 -7.93
C LEU A 312 -0.55 20.34 -8.18
N THR A 313 -0.16 20.51 -9.44
CA THR A 313 0.81 21.51 -9.90
C THR A 313 0.11 22.70 -10.55
N LYS A 314 0.88 23.72 -10.93
CA LYS A 314 0.36 24.83 -11.77
C LYS A 314 -0.16 24.38 -13.14
N ASP A 315 0.32 23.23 -13.63
CA ASP A 315 0.02 22.69 -14.96
C ASP A 315 -1.09 21.61 -14.90
N GLY A 316 -1.63 21.33 -13.71
CA GLY A 316 -2.69 20.34 -13.47
C GLY A 316 -2.26 19.21 -12.53
N PHE A 317 -3.11 18.18 -12.46
CA PHE A 317 -2.87 16.97 -11.67
C PHE A 317 -1.89 16.01 -12.36
N PHE A 318 -1.05 15.34 -11.58
CA PHE A 318 -0.19 14.24 -12.02
C PHE A 318 -0.27 13.07 -11.02
N VAL A 319 -0.25 11.84 -11.55
CA VAL A 319 -0.19 10.58 -10.77
C VAL A 319 1.16 9.86 -10.93
#